data_AF-A0A091PRI0-F1
#
_entry.id   AF-A0A091PRI0-F1
#
_cell.length_a   1.000
_cell.length_b   1.000
_cell.length_c   1.000
_cell.angle_alpha   90.00
_cell.angle_beta   90.00
_cell.angle_gamma   90.00
#
_symmetry.space_group_name_H-M   'P 1'
#
loop_
_entity.id
_entity.type
_entity.pdbx_description
1 polymer ?
#
loop_
_entity_poly.entity_id
_entity_poly.type
_entity_poly.pdbx_seq_one_letter_code
_entity_poly.pdbx_strand_id
1 'polypeptide(L)'
;GSEVLTVVALDGDRGKPNSIHYCIVNGSEGSFEIGNTTGAISVIKSPNQLKKEVYELKVQASEVSQEADISVYAFATVTIRVVDLNNHPPTFYGENGPQNRFELTMYEHPPEGEILRGLKITVNDSDQGANAKFNLRLVGPGGIFRVVPQTVLNEAQVTIIVENSAAIDYEKFKVLTFKLLAIEVNTPEKFSSTADVVIRLLDTNDNVPKFSSDYYIARIPENSPGGSNVVAVTATDPDSGLWGEVKYSIYGTGADLFLIHPSTGIIYTQPWAVLDAEVNSKYNFYVKAEDTDGKYSLAEVFITVLDVNDHSPEFNENIQEKTMIIGSPVKIEAIDQDAEEPNNIVDYSIMQADPANVFDIDQSTGEIKLKSYIRSLDIIHNITKNKDCIWSVVVQAKDRGSPSFSTTAVLKIDITE
;
A
#
# COMPACT_ATOMS: atom_id res chain seq x y z
N GLY A 1 65.26 4.47 29.76
CA GLY A 1 64.10 4.89 28.94
C GLY A 1 63.37 6.04 29.61
N SER A 2 62.05 6.14 29.50
CA SER A 2 61.29 7.19 30.20
C SER A 2 61.35 7.00 31.71
N GLU A 3 61.57 8.08 32.45
CA GLU A 3 61.50 8.08 33.91
C GLU A 3 60.05 7.84 34.37
N VAL A 4 59.87 6.92 35.31
CA VAL A 4 58.55 6.55 35.88
C VAL A 4 58.35 7.24 37.24
N LEU A 5 59.41 7.26 38.06
CA LEU A 5 59.40 7.77 39.43
C LEU A 5 60.85 7.99 39.88
N THR A 6 61.09 8.96 40.77
CA THR A 6 62.37 9.08 41.49
C THR A 6 62.21 8.68 42.95
N VAL A 7 63.06 7.75 43.41
CA VAL A 7 63.18 7.35 44.82
C VAL A 7 64.20 8.24 45.52
N VAL A 8 63.86 8.77 46.69
CA VAL A 8 64.76 9.62 47.48
C VAL A 8 64.94 9.01 48.86
N ALA A 9 66.18 8.79 49.24
CA ALA A 9 66.60 8.52 50.61
C ALA A 9 67.40 9.72 51.14
N LEU A 10 67.33 9.95 52.45
CA LEU A 10 68.04 11.01 53.12
C LEU A 10 69.02 10.39 54.11
N ASP A 11 70.26 10.86 54.07
CA ASP A 11 71.25 10.54 55.08
C ASP A 11 70.96 11.36 56.36
N GLY A 12 70.93 10.67 57.50
CA GLY A 12 70.61 11.23 58.81
C GLY A 12 71.82 11.71 59.61
N ASP A 13 73.04 11.53 59.08
CA ASP A 13 74.26 11.87 59.78
C ASP A 13 74.46 13.39 59.94
N ARG A 14 74.94 13.80 61.13
CA ARG A 14 75.23 15.22 61.43
C ARG A 14 76.55 15.63 60.79
N GLY A 15 76.50 16.42 59.72
CA GLY A 15 77.69 16.97 59.07
C GLY A 15 77.55 17.08 57.56
N LYS A 16 78.59 16.67 56.82
CA LYS A 16 78.54 16.56 55.36
C LYS A 16 77.91 15.21 55.01
N PRO A 17 76.67 15.16 54.47
CA PRO A 17 75.99 13.91 54.20
C PRO A 17 76.78 13.05 53.20
N ASN A 18 76.81 11.74 53.44
CA ASN A 18 77.42 10.77 52.56
C ASN A 18 76.59 10.61 51.28
N SER A 19 77.24 10.13 50.21
CA SER A 19 76.54 9.90 48.95
C SER A 19 75.70 8.64 49.05
N ILE A 20 74.45 8.70 48.59
CA ILE A 20 73.55 7.54 48.61
C ILE A 20 73.56 6.90 47.22
N HIS A 21 73.79 5.59 47.20
CA HIS A 21 73.68 4.77 46.01
C HIS A 21 72.40 3.93 46.03
N TYR A 22 71.68 3.93 44.91
CA TYR A 22 70.45 3.18 44.71
C TYR A 22 70.68 1.95 43.83
N CYS A 23 70.08 0.82 44.18
CA CYS A 23 69.99 -0.34 43.30
C CYS A 23 68.64 -1.07 43.46
N ILE A 24 68.14 -1.66 42.38
CA ILE A 24 66.98 -2.56 42.44
C ILE A 24 67.52 -3.95 42.77
N VAL A 25 67.20 -4.46 43.95
CA VAL A 25 67.67 -5.78 44.42
C VAL A 25 66.76 -6.93 44.01
N ASN A 26 65.49 -6.64 43.72
CA ASN A 26 64.53 -7.65 43.23
C ASN A 26 63.33 -7.00 42.51
N GLY A 27 62.64 -7.78 41.69
CA GLY A 27 61.34 -7.43 41.11
C GLY A 27 61.35 -6.75 39.74
N SER A 28 62.52 -6.35 39.22
CA SER A 28 62.58 -5.64 37.93
C SER A 28 62.36 -6.54 36.70
N GLU A 29 62.78 -7.81 36.78
CA GLU A 29 62.75 -8.76 35.66
C GLU A 29 63.36 -8.21 34.35
N GLY A 30 64.36 -7.34 34.49
CA GLY A 30 65.01 -6.64 33.38
C GLY A 30 64.08 -5.68 32.63
N SER A 31 63.01 -5.19 33.27
CA SER A 31 62.03 -4.27 32.68
C SER A 31 62.21 -2.83 33.16
N PHE A 32 62.89 -2.64 34.30
CA PHE A 32 63.15 -1.37 34.93
C PHE A 32 64.62 -1.27 35.36
N GLU A 33 65.18 -0.06 35.29
CA GLU A 33 66.50 0.30 35.81
C GLU A 33 66.37 1.47 36.79
N ILE A 34 67.35 1.64 37.68
CA ILE A 34 67.42 2.79 38.59
C ILE A 34 68.77 3.50 38.43
N GLY A 35 68.75 4.82 38.34
CA GLY A 35 69.96 5.63 38.36
C GLY A 35 70.66 5.52 39.71
N ASN A 36 71.94 5.12 39.71
CA ASN A 36 72.67 4.79 40.93
C ASN A 36 72.84 5.99 41.88
N THR A 37 72.90 7.23 41.40
CA THR A 37 73.05 8.44 42.24
C THR A 37 71.81 9.33 42.24
N THR A 38 70.90 9.15 41.28
CA THR A 38 69.69 9.98 41.13
C THR A 38 68.47 9.35 41.78
N GLY A 39 68.44 8.02 41.93
CA GLY A 39 67.25 7.29 42.37
C GLY A 39 66.12 7.25 41.33
N ALA A 40 66.34 7.79 40.13
CA ALA A 40 65.35 7.81 39.04
C ALA A 40 65.16 6.40 38.47
N ILE A 41 63.96 5.85 38.62
CA ILE A 41 63.54 4.59 38.02
C ILE A 41 63.04 4.86 36.61
N SER A 42 63.63 4.17 35.63
CA SER A 42 63.26 4.28 34.22
C SER A 42 62.81 2.95 33.66
N VAL A 43 61.84 2.99 32.74
CA VAL A 43 61.44 1.79 31.99
C VAL A 43 62.43 1.54 30.84
N ILE A 44 62.85 0.28 30.67
CA ILE A 44 63.82 -0.11 29.62
C ILE A 44 63.22 -0.99 28.53
N LYS A 45 62.08 -1.65 28.80
CA LYS A 45 61.31 -2.38 27.80
C LYS A 45 60.16 -1.53 27.27
N SER A 46 59.72 -1.78 26.03
CA SER A 46 58.48 -1.14 25.57
C SER A 46 57.28 -1.64 26.39
N PRO A 47 56.20 -0.85 26.54
CA PRO A 47 55.01 -1.26 27.29
C PRO A 47 54.47 -2.64 26.87
N ASN A 48 54.47 -2.94 25.56
CA ASN A 48 54.00 -4.22 25.00
C ASN A 48 54.91 -5.42 25.34
N GLN A 49 56.10 -5.19 25.90
CA GLN A 49 57.03 -6.22 26.36
C GLN A 49 56.99 -6.44 27.87
N LEU A 50 56.21 -5.63 28.61
CA LEU A 50 55.93 -5.83 30.02
C LEU A 50 54.93 -6.99 30.15
N LYS A 51 55.30 -8.01 30.92
CA LYS A 51 54.54 -9.27 31.04
C LYS A 51 53.60 -9.30 32.24
N LYS A 52 53.70 -8.30 33.12
CA LYS A 52 52.91 -8.22 34.34
C LYS A 52 52.16 -6.89 34.40
N GLU A 53 50.95 -6.94 34.93
CA GLU A 53 50.17 -5.75 35.26
C GLU A 53 50.74 -5.00 36.47
N VAL A 54 51.44 -5.72 37.36
CA VAL A 54 52.04 -5.14 38.58
C VAL A 54 53.47 -5.63 38.74
N TYR A 55 54.39 -4.68 38.93
CA TYR A 55 55.78 -4.91 39.29
C TYR A 55 56.05 -4.33 40.67
N GLU A 56 56.46 -5.17 41.61
CA GLU A 56 56.89 -4.76 42.94
C GLU A 56 58.43 -4.75 43.00
N LEU A 57 59.02 -3.58 42.84
CA LEU A 57 60.46 -3.38 42.87
C LEU A 57 60.93 -3.21 44.31
N LYS A 58 61.84 -4.06 44.77
CA LYS A 58 62.55 -3.83 46.04
C LYS A 58 63.79 -3.01 45.74
N VAL A 59 63.79 -1.75 46.17
CA VAL A 59 64.88 -0.80 46.00
C VAL A 59 65.69 -0.73 47.28
N GLN A 60 67.01 -0.83 47.16
CA GLN A 60 67.95 -0.60 48.24
C GLN A 60 68.59 0.77 48.05
N ALA A 61 68.62 1.57 49.12
CA ALA A 61 69.40 2.78 49.22
C ALA A 61 70.55 2.51 50.21
N SER A 62 71.77 2.63 49.74
CA SER A 62 73.00 2.35 50.48
C SER A 62 73.79 3.64 50.68
N GLU A 63 74.20 3.89 51.90
CA GLU A 63 75.13 4.96 52.21
C GLU A 63 76.55 4.56 51.75
N VAL A 64 77.26 5.48 51.10
CA VAL A 64 78.63 5.27 50.62
C VAL A 64 79.58 6.20 51.35
N SER A 65 80.44 5.61 52.19
CA SER A 65 81.50 6.31 52.91
C SER A 65 82.66 6.73 51.99
N GLN A 66 83.51 7.67 52.43
CA GLN A 66 84.67 8.16 51.66
C GLN A 66 85.73 7.08 51.36
N GLU A 67 85.71 5.94 52.06
CA GLU A 67 86.57 4.77 51.79
C GLU A 67 85.90 3.70 50.91
N ALA A 68 84.74 4.02 50.32
CA ALA A 68 83.93 3.15 49.45
C ALA A 68 83.35 1.90 50.13
N ASP A 69 83.40 1.83 51.46
CA ASP A 69 82.80 0.73 52.22
C ASP A 69 81.31 1.01 52.46
N ILE A 70 80.45 0.04 52.14
CA ILE A 70 78.99 0.15 52.23
C ILE A 70 78.59 -0.23 53.66
N SER A 71 78.31 0.75 54.51
CA SER A 71 78.12 0.54 55.95
C SER A 71 76.66 0.39 56.39
N VAL A 72 75.71 1.07 55.70
CA VAL A 72 74.29 1.07 56.10
C VAL A 72 73.40 1.09 54.86
N TYR A 73 72.31 0.33 54.90
CA TYR A 73 71.32 0.29 53.83
C TYR A 73 69.88 0.28 54.36
N ALA A 74 68.98 0.86 53.58
CA ALA A 74 67.54 0.83 53.79
C ALA A 74 66.84 0.26 52.54
N PHE A 75 65.64 -0.31 52.73
CA PHE A 75 64.83 -0.83 51.63
C PHE A 75 63.51 -0.06 51.51
N ALA A 76 63.06 0.12 50.27
CA ALA A 76 61.73 0.59 49.93
C ALA A 76 61.12 -0.33 48.87
N THR A 77 59.80 -0.51 48.91
CA THR A 77 59.06 -1.24 47.88
C THR A 77 58.35 -0.23 46.98
N VAL A 78 58.66 -0.25 45.69
CA VAL A 78 58.00 0.57 44.67
C VAL A 78 57.06 -0.31 43.87
N THR A 79 55.77 0.01 43.87
CA THR A 79 54.77 -0.70 43.07
C THR A 79 54.48 0.06 41.79
N ILE A 80 54.82 -0.53 40.64
CA ILE A 80 54.50 0.02 39.33
C ILE A 80 53.33 -0.79 38.77
N ARG A 81 52.24 -0.10 38.41
CA ARG A 81 51.10 -0.70 37.71
C ARG A 81 51.12 -0.30 36.25
N VAL A 82 51.06 -1.29 35.36
CA VAL A 82 50.88 -1.09 33.93
C VAL A 82 49.37 -0.96 33.69
N VAL A 83 48.96 0.15 33.09
CA VAL A 83 47.56 0.40 32.76
C VAL A 83 47.40 0.47 31.25
N ASP A 84 46.33 -0.14 30.76
CA ASP A 84 45.91 0.03 29.37
C ASP A 84 45.32 1.42 29.18
N LEU A 85 45.64 2.05 28.05
CA LEU A 85 45.08 3.34 27.67
C LEU A 85 43.93 3.11 26.72
N ASN A 86 42.79 3.76 26.97
CA ASN A 86 41.67 3.78 26.04
C ASN A 86 42.05 4.64 24.83
N ASN A 87 42.53 4.03 23.74
CA ASN A 87 43.01 4.75 22.57
C ASN A 87 42.73 4.06 21.22
N HIS A 88 42.02 2.94 21.21
CA HIS A 88 41.50 2.30 20.00
C HIS A 88 39.97 2.27 20.05
N PRO A 89 39.28 3.11 19.27
CA PRO A 89 37.82 3.08 19.26
C PRO A 89 37.30 1.75 18.69
N PRO A 90 36.12 1.27 19.12
CA PRO A 90 35.45 0.15 18.47
C PRO A 90 35.35 0.40 16.98
N THR A 91 35.72 -0.57 16.15
CA THR A 91 35.76 -0.43 14.69
C THR A 91 34.99 -1.57 14.03
N PHE A 92 34.15 -1.25 13.05
CA PHE A 92 33.42 -2.23 12.26
C PHE A 92 34.26 -2.69 11.05
N TYR A 93 34.19 -3.98 10.76
CA TYR A 93 34.90 -4.67 9.69
C TYR A 93 33.90 -5.47 8.86
N GLY A 94 34.08 -5.42 7.54
CA GLY A 94 33.49 -6.37 6.60
C GLY A 94 34.55 -7.35 6.08
N GLU A 95 34.24 -8.04 4.99
CA GLU A 95 35.15 -9.04 4.40
C GLU A 95 36.48 -8.46 3.91
N ASN A 96 36.49 -7.17 3.56
CA ASN A 96 37.66 -6.48 2.98
C ASN A 96 38.36 -5.52 3.96
N GLY A 97 38.10 -5.64 5.27
CA GLY A 97 38.70 -4.80 6.31
C GLY A 97 37.72 -3.76 6.90
N PRO A 98 38.24 -2.65 7.47
CA PRO A 98 37.42 -1.63 8.10
C PRO A 98 36.35 -1.06 7.16
N GLN A 99 35.10 -1.06 7.60
CA GLN A 99 33.95 -0.69 6.78
C GLN A 99 32.90 0.02 7.62
N ASN A 100 32.36 1.11 7.09
CA ASN A 100 31.34 1.93 7.76
C ASN A 100 29.97 1.89 7.06
N ARG A 101 29.79 1.00 6.07
CA ARG A 101 28.53 0.80 5.35
C ARG A 101 28.37 -0.65 4.92
N PHE A 102 27.28 -1.29 5.30
CA PHE A 102 26.94 -2.66 4.94
C PHE A 102 25.65 -2.69 4.12
N GLU A 103 25.62 -3.49 3.07
CA GLU A 103 24.43 -3.62 2.22
C GLU A 103 23.99 -5.08 2.14
N LEU A 104 22.67 -5.29 2.11
CA LEU A 104 22.05 -6.59 1.86
C LEU A 104 20.86 -6.39 0.93
N THR A 105 20.64 -7.35 0.04
CA THR A 105 19.40 -7.48 -0.72
C THR A 105 18.66 -8.71 -0.20
N MET A 106 17.38 -8.58 0.13
CA MET A 106 16.54 -9.67 0.64
C MET A 106 15.09 -9.49 0.22
N TYR A 107 14.31 -10.56 0.21
CA TYR A 107 12.87 -10.48 0.01
C TYR A 107 12.18 -9.82 1.20
N GLU A 108 11.04 -9.17 0.94
CA GLU A 108 10.14 -8.70 1.98
C GLU A 108 9.47 -9.84 2.76
N HIS A 109 8.78 -9.49 3.83
CA HIS A 109 8.13 -10.44 4.74
C HIS A 109 8.98 -11.67 5.13
N PRO A 110 10.29 -11.49 5.46
CA PRO A 110 11.13 -12.59 5.92
C PRO A 110 10.57 -13.19 7.22
N PRO A 111 10.75 -14.50 7.50
CA PRO A 111 10.32 -15.08 8.77
C PRO A 111 10.87 -14.32 9.98
N GLU A 112 10.04 -14.12 11.01
CA GLU A 112 10.52 -13.59 12.28
C GLU A 112 11.60 -14.49 12.87
N GLY A 113 12.68 -13.89 13.37
CA GLY A 113 13.88 -14.60 13.78
C GLY A 113 14.87 -14.91 12.65
N GLU A 114 14.59 -14.55 11.40
CA GLU A 114 15.56 -14.67 10.32
C GLU A 114 16.82 -13.87 10.61
N ILE A 115 17.97 -14.51 10.34
CA ILE A 115 19.29 -13.93 10.53
C ILE A 115 19.78 -13.35 9.20
N LEU A 116 20.17 -12.07 9.19
CA LEU A 116 20.71 -11.37 8.02
C LEU A 116 22.16 -11.76 7.71
N ARG A 117 22.38 -13.03 7.34
CA ARG A 117 23.73 -13.64 7.17
C ARG A 117 24.60 -12.96 6.12
N GLY A 118 24.01 -12.26 5.16
CA GLY A 118 24.75 -11.60 4.08
C GLY A 118 25.54 -10.36 4.50
N LEU A 119 25.24 -9.75 5.67
CA LEU A 119 25.93 -8.53 6.11
C LEU A 119 27.37 -8.77 6.61
N LYS A 120 27.67 -9.97 7.13
CA LYS A 120 29.01 -10.42 7.59
C LYS A 120 29.82 -9.33 8.32
N ILE A 121 29.24 -8.82 9.42
CA ILE A 121 29.82 -7.72 10.19
C ILE A 121 30.64 -8.29 11.34
N THR A 122 31.87 -7.81 11.48
CA THR A 122 32.67 -7.99 12.70
C THR A 122 32.88 -6.62 13.35
N VAL A 123 32.89 -6.57 14.67
CA VAL A 123 33.28 -5.36 15.42
C VAL A 123 34.42 -5.72 16.35
N ASN A 124 35.44 -4.88 16.39
CA ASN A 124 36.61 -5.08 17.22
C ASN A 124 37.06 -3.77 17.87
N ASP A 125 37.41 -3.88 19.15
CA ASP A 125 38.12 -2.88 19.93
C ASP A 125 39.43 -3.51 20.40
N SER A 126 40.55 -2.85 20.06
CA SER A 126 41.90 -3.40 20.26
C SER A 126 42.54 -3.03 21.60
N ASP A 127 41.83 -2.27 22.44
CA ASP A 127 42.25 -2.00 23.82
C ASP A 127 42.13 -3.26 24.70
N GLN A 128 42.38 -3.14 26.01
CA GLN A 128 42.34 -4.30 26.92
C GLN A 128 41.33 -4.13 28.06
N GLY A 129 40.74 -5.25 28.46
CA GLY A 129 39.90 -5.33 29.64
C GLY A 129 38.66 -4.44 29.53
N ALA A 130 38.52 -3.48 30.45
CA ALA A 130 37.35 -2.60 30.49
C ALA A 130 37.30 -1.60 29.33
N ASN A 131 38.45 -1.22 28.78
CA ASN A 131 38.54 -0.27 27.66
C ASN A 131 37.99 -0.89 26.37
N ALA A 132 38.20 -2.20 26.17
CA ALA A 132 37.69 -2.95 25.01
C ALA A 132 36.21 -3.39 25.12
N LYS A 133 35.47 -2.88 26.11
CA LYS A 133 34.08 -3.30 26.36
C LYS A 133 33.11 -2.26 25.84
N PHE A 134 32.23 -2.66 24.95
CA PHE A 134 31.26 -1.75 24.32
C PHE A 134 29.89 -2.41 24.12
N ASN A 135 28.86 -1.58 23.96
CA ASN A 135 27.50 -1.99 23.65
C ASN A 135 27.17 -1.71 22.19
N LEU A 136 26.43 -2.64 21.57
CA LEU A 136 25.86 -2.50 20.24
C LEU A 136 24.40 -2.06 20.31
N ARG A 137 24.03 -1.11 19.44
CA ARG A 137 22.66 -0.62 19.31
C ARG A 137 22.32 -0.35 17.85
N LEU A 138 21.06 -0.57 17.49
CA LEU A 138 20.50 -0.11 16.23
C LEU A 138 19.82 1.24 16.44
N VAL A 139 20.05 2.17 15.53
CA VAL A 139 19.45 3.51 15.50
C VAL A 139 18.77 3.68 14.16
N GLY A 140 17.45 3.88 14.16
CA GLY A 140 16.64 3.89 12.95
C GLY A 140 15.20 3.47 13.26
N PRO A 141 14.45 2.90 12.29
CA PRO A 141 13.11 2.39 12.55
C PRO A 141 13.18 1.27 13.60
N GLY A 142 12.73 1.60 14.82
CA GLY A 142 12.76 0.69 15.96
C GLY A 142 11.82 -0.48 15.78
N GLY A 143 12.17 -1.63 16.36
CA GLY A 143 11.30 -2.82 16.41
C GLY A 143 11.29 -3.68 15.13
N ILE A 144 11.94 -3.26 14.04
CA ILE A 144 12.05 -4.09 12.83
C ILE A 144 13.14 -5.15 13.00
N PHE A 145 14.29 -4.73 13.53
CA PHE A 145 15.46 -5.58 13.71
C PHE A 145 15.99 -5.48 15.14
N ARG A 146 16.69 -6.53 15.57
CA ARG A 146 17.58 -6.48 16.74
C ARG A 146 18.99 -6.90 16.40
N VAL A 147 19.94 -6.42 17.21
CA VAL A 147 21.36 -6.78 17.10
C VAL A 147 21.76 -7.76 18.21
N VAL A 148 22.60 -8.73 17.85
CA VAL A 148 23.18 -9.73 18.75
C VAL A 148 24.67 -9.90 18.46
N PRO A 149 25.55 -9.92 19.47
CA PRO A 149 25.27 -9.64 20.89
C PRO A 149 25.00 -8.14 21.14
N GLN A 150 24.44 -7.79 22.31
CA GLN A 150 24.25 -6.38 22.72
C GLN A 150 25.46 -5.78 23.44
N THR A 151 26.32 -6.63 24.02
CA THR A 151 27.55 -6.22 24.70
C THR A 151 28.67 -7.10 24.19
N VAL A 152 29.80 -6.49 23.85
CA VAL A 152 30.98 -7.15 23.30
C VAL A 152 32.19 -6.83 24.18
N LEU A 153 33.11 -7.78 24.25
CA LEU A 153 34.44 -7.60 24.81
C LEU A 153 35.46 -7.95 23.72
N ASN A 154 36.33 -7.01 23.39
CA ASN A 154 37.32 -7.09 22.31
C ASN A 154 36.64 -7.23 20.93
N GLU A 155 36.33 -8.46 20.52
CA GLU A 155 35.85 -8.77 19.17
C GLU A 155 34.56 -9.61 19.21
N ALA A 156 33.63 -9.33 18.30
CA ALA A 156 32.49 -10.21 18.05
C ALA A 156 32.02 -10.14 16.59
N GLN A 157 31.48 -11.27 16.11
CA GLN A 157 30.61 -11.25 14.93
C GLN A 157 29.25 -10.66 15.32
N VAL A 158 28.80 -9.68 14.54
CA VAL A 158 27.53 -9.00 14.73
C VAL A 158 26.47 -9.66 13.86
N THR A 159 25.39 -10.08 14.51
CA THR A 159 24.22 -10.67 13.88
C THR A 159 23.05 -9.70 13.99
N ILE A 160 22.38 -9.44 12.86
CA ILE A 160 21.11 -8.70 12.84
C ILE A 160 19.99 -9.69 12.55
N ILE A 161 18.92 -9.61 13.34
CA ILE A 161 17.80 -10.55 13.35
C ILE A 161 16.50 -9.79 13.14
N VAL A 162 15.62 -10.32 12.30
CA VAL A 162 14.27 -9.81 12.06
C VAL A 162 13.40 -10.00 13.31
N GLU A 163 12.77 -8.93 13.79
CA GLU A 163 11.83 -8.93 14.91
C GLU A 163 10.37 -8.67 14.49
N ASN A 164 10.15 -7.85 13.46
CA ASN A 164 8.82 -7.54 12.96
C ASN A 164 8.80 -7.68 11.43
N SER A 165 8.41 -8.87 10.97
CA SER A 165 8.33 -9.21 9.55
C SER A 165 7.35 -8.33 8.78
N ALA A 166 6.21 -7.98 9.39
CA ALA A 166 5.17 -7.17 8.76
C ALA A 166 5.59 -5.71 8.51
N ALA A 167 6.66 -5.23 9.15
CA ALA A 167 7.21 -3.91 8.92
C ALA A 167 8.23 -3.88 7.76
N ILE A 168 8.63 -5.04 7.24
CA ILE A 168 9.53 -5.21 6.09
C ILE A 168 8.66 -5.53 4.89
N ASP A 169 8.16 -4.46 4.26
CA ASP A 169 7.13 -4.46 3.21
C ASP A 169 7.63 -3.54 2.08
N TYR A 170 7.72 -4.09 0.87
CA TYR A 170 8.30 -3.47 -0.32
C TYR A 170 7.41 -2.34 -0.83
N GLU A 171 6.09 -2.51 -0.81
CA GLU A 171 5.07 -1.55 -1.22
C GLU A 171 5.15 -0.28 -0.36
N LYS A 172 5.56 -0.42 0.91
CA LYS A 172 5.86 0.70 1.82
C LYS A 172 7.26 1.26 1.63
N PHE A 173 8.29 0.41 1.67
CA PHE A 173 9.70 0.84 1.70
C PHE A 173 10.63 -0.08 0.89
N LYS A 174 10.95 0.32 -0.35
CA LYS A 174 11.92 -0.40 -1.20
C LYS A 174 13.35 -0.50 -0.62
N VAL A 175 13.72 0.42 0.27
CA VAL A 175 15.03 0.44 0.94
C VAL A 175 14.86 0.84 2.40
N LEU A 176 15.33 -0.02 3.31
CA LEU A 176 15.43 0.28 4.74
C LEU A 176 16.85 0.71 5.07
N THR A 177 17.00 1.85 5.76
CA THR A 177 18.31 2.35 6.21
C THR A 177 18.30 2.56 7.71
N PHE A 178 19.29 2.02 8.40
CA PHE A 178 19.51 2.23 9.83
C PHE A 178 21.01 2.24 10.15
N LYS A 179 21.34 2.67 11.36
CA LYS A 179 22.71 2.78 11.85
C LYS A 179 22.98 1.72 12.90
N LEU A 180 24.12 1.05 12.79
CA LEU A 180 24.68 0.19 13.83
C LEU A 180 25.73 1.00 14.61
N LEU A 181 25.52 1.14 15.91
CA LEU A 181 26.32 1.97 16.81
C LEU A 181 27.02 1.08 17.83
N ALA A 182 28.34 1.22 17.95
CA ALA A 182 29.15 0.67 19.04
C ALA A 182 29.54 1.81 19.98
N ILE A 183 29.28 1.65 21.28
CA ILE A 183 29.60 2.65 22.31
C ILE A 183 30.30 1.96 23.47
N GLU A 184 31.51 2.40 23.80
CA GLU A 184 32.23 1.93 24.98
C GLU A 184 31.43 2.13 26.27
N VAL A 185 31.66 1.22 27.20
CA VAL A 185 31.06 1.25 28.52
C VAL A 185 32.14 1.20 29.60
N ASN A 186 31.88 1.87 30.72
CA ASN A 186 32.78 1.91 31.87
C ASN A 186 34.15 2.56 31.63
N THR A 187 34.28 3.39 30.58
CA THR A 187 35.44 4.25 30.33
C THR A 187 35.13 5.74 30.64
N PRO A 188 36.10 6.54 31.14
CA PRO A 188 35.91 7.97 31.41
C PRO A 188 35.69 8.78 30.13
N GLU A 189 36.48 8.50 29.10
CA GLU A 189 36.29 8.98 27.74
C GLU A 189 35.73 7.81 26.94
N LYS A 190 34.53 7.99 26.36
CA LYS A 190 33.87 6.92 25.60
C LYS A 190 34.08 7.16 24.13
N PHE A 191 34.77 6.25 23.46
CA PHE A 191 34.69 6.22 22.02
C PHE A 191 33.42 5.53 21.54
N SER A 192 33.02 5.91 20.34
CA SER A 192 31.92 5.28 19.64
C SER A 192 32.20 5.28 18.14
N SER A 193 31.65 4.28 17.47
CA SER A 193 31.68 4.18 16.02
C SER A 193 30.32 3.82 15.48
N THR A 194 30.06 4.22 14.25
CA THR A 194 28.78 4.00 13.58
C THR A 194 29.03 3.44 12.20
N ALA A 195 28.22 2.45 11.81
CA ALA A 195 28.13 1.97 10.44
C ALA A 195 26.70 2.11 9.91
N ASP A 196 26.56 2.48 8.65
CA ASP A 196 25.28 2.48 7.94
C ASP A 196 24.94 1.05 7.50
N VAL A 197 23.69 0.64 7.68
CA VAL A 197 23.15 -0.62 7.16
C VAL A 197 22.02 -0.29 6.20
N VAL A 198 22.16 -0.75 4.96
CA VAL A 198 21.21 -0.52 3.87
C VAL A 198 20.65 -1.87 3.42
N ILE A 199 19.36 -2.08 3.64
CA ILE A 199 18.65 -3.28 3.17
C ILE A 199 17.81 -2.88 1.96
N ARG A 200 18.08 -3.50 0.81
CA ARG A 200 17.29 -3.36 -0.42
C ARG A 200 16.28 -4.50 -0.45
N LEU A 201 15.01 -4.16 -0.52
CA LEU A 201 13.96 -5.17 -0.58
C LEU A 201 13.77 -5.64 -2.02
N LEU A 202 13.60 -6.94 -2.16
CA LEU A 202 13.05 -7.58 -3.34
C LEU A 202 11.57 -7.81 -3.07
N ASP A 203 10.79 -7.34 -4.00
CA ASP A 203 9.35 -7.52 -4.05
C ASP A 203 9.01 -9.02 -4.14
N THR A 204 7.89 -9.39 -3.53
CA THR A 204 7.21 -10.66 -3.74
C THR A 204 5.78 -10.39 -4.13
N ASN A 205 5.19 -11.24 -4.99
CA ASN A 205 3.75 -11.18 -5.20
C ASN A 205 3.03 -11.59 -3.92
N ASP A 206 2.66 -10.64 -3.07
CA ASP A 206 1.94 -10.84 -1.80
C ASP A 206 0.61 -10.09 -1.77
N ASN A 207 0.38 -9.14 -2.70
CA ASN A 207 -0.91 -8.48 -2.87
C ASN A 207 -1.79 -9.22 -3.88
N VAL A 208 -3.02 -8.71 -4.05
CA VAL A 208 -3.96 -9.15 -5.07
C VAL A 208 -4.52 -7.93 -5.78
N PRO A 209 -4.95 -8.04 -7.05
CA PRO A 209 -5.55 -6.92 -7.75
C PRO A 209 -6.76 -6.43 -6.96
N LYS A 210 -6.92 -5.12 -6.79
CA LYS A 210 -8.02 -4.54 -6.03
C LYS A 210 -8.81 -3.53 -6.86
N PHE A 211 -10.10 -3.79 -7.05
CA PHE A 211 -11.00 -2.85 -7.71
C PHE A 211 -11.17 -1.54 -6.92
N SER A 212 -11.42 -0.45 -7.66
CA SER A 212 -11.72 0.86 -7.08
C SER A 212 -13.10 0.94 -6.40
N SER A 213 -14.00 0.01 -6.74
CA SER A 213 -15.32 -0.16 -6.14
C SER A 213 -15.71 -1.64 -6.13
N ASP A 214 -16.48 -2.06 -5.14
CA ASP A 214 -17.03 -3.43 -5.05
C ASP A 214 -18.10 -3.68 -6.13
N TYR A 215 -18.73 -2.61 -6.63
CA TYR A 215 -19.72 -2.67 -7.71
C TYR A 215 -19.66 -1.46 -8.65
N TYR A 216 -20.12 -1.67 -9.89
CA TYR A 216 -20.23 -0.63 -10.92
C TYR A 216 -21.65 -0.63 -11.50
N ILE A 217 -22.18 0.56 -11.75
CA ILE A 217 -23.53 0.74 -12.31
C ILE A 217 -23.40 1.51 -13.62
N ALA A 218 -24.05 1.00 -14.67
CA ALA A 218 -24.06 1.60 -15.98
C ALA A 218 -25.47 1.64 -16.57
N ARG A 219 -25.69 2.59 -17.48
CA ARG A 219 -26.93 2.74 -18.23
C ARG A 219 -26.59 2.86 -19.70
N ILE A 220 -27.27 2.11 -20.56
CA ILE A 220 -27.05 2.13 -22.02
C ILE A 220 -28.40 2.14 -22.75
N PRO A 221 -28.65 3.06 -23.70
CA PRO A 221 -29.85 3.01 -24.54
C PRO A 221 -29.93 1.72 -25.35
N GLU A 222 -31.12 1.15 -25.51
CA GLU A 222 -31.29 -0.10 -26.26
C GLU A 222 -30.89 0.01 -27.74
N ASN A 223 -31.13 1.18 -28.34
CA ASN A 223 -30.74 1.47 -29.72
C ASN A 223 -29.23 1.69 -29.92
N SER A 224 -28.42 1.47 -28.88
CA SER A 224 -26.96 1.57 -28.99
C SER A 224 -26.42 0.49 -29.93
N PRO A 225 -25.55 0.84 -30.90
CA PRO A 225 -25.00 -0.15 -31.81
C PRO A 225 -24.12 -1.17 -31.08
N GLY A 226 -24.03 -2.39 -31.61
CA GLY A 226 -23.08 -3.39 -31.13
C GLY A 226 -21.64 -2.86 -31.17
N GLY A 227 -20.85 -3.15 -30.13
CA GLY A 227 -19.53 -2.58 -29.93
C GLY A 227 -19.51 -1.25 -29.17
N SER A 228 -20.65 -0.79 -28.66
CA SER A 228 -20.73 0.43 -27.84
C SER A 228 -20.09 0.25 -26.47
N ASN A 229 -19.32 1.24 -26.02
CA ASN A 229 -18.76 1.27 -24.67
C ASN A 229 -19.87 1.46 -23.64
N VAL A 230 -19.83 0.67 -22.57
CA VAL A 230 -20.83 0.69 -21.50
C VAL A 230 -20.27 1.36 -20.24
N VAL A 231 -19.18 0.83 -19.70
CA VAL A 231 -18.55 1.31 -18.47
C VAL A 231 -17.08 0.89 -18.43
N ALA A 232 -16.24 1.68 -17.78
CA ALA A 232 -14.86 1.30 -17.49
C ALA A 232 -14.73 0.92 -16.02
N VAL A 233 -14.16 -0.25 -15.74
CA VAL A 233 -13.78 -0.68 -14.40
C VAL A 233 -12.28 -0.52 -14.21
N THR A 234 -11.83 -0.44 -12.96
CA THR A 234 -10.40 -0.27 -12.67
C THR A 234 -10.05 -1.02 -11.41
N ALA A 235 -9.02 -1.85 -11.50
CA ALA A 235 -8.33 -2.49 -10.40
C ALA A 235 -6.84 -2.16 -10.45
N THR A 236 -6.20 -2.15 -9.29
CA THR A 236 -4.77 -1.89 -9.12
C THR A 236 -4.17 -2.97 -8.26
N ASP A 237 -2.98 -3.43 -8.65
CA ASP A 237 -2.13 -4.31 -7.86
C ASP A 237 -0.83 -3.54 -7.56
N PRO A 238 -0.44 -3.38 -6.28
CA PRO A 238 0.72 -2.57 -5.90
C PRO A 238 2.06 -3.28 -6.15
N ASP A 239 2.07 -4.58 -6.45
CA ASP A 239 3.27 -5.38 -6.67
C ASP A 239 4.01 -4.91 -7.94
N SER A 240 5.30 -5.22 -8.05
CA SER A 240 6.14 -4.74 -9.15
C SER A 240 6.07 -5.61 -10.41
N GLY A 241 6.24 -4.96 -11.55
CA GLY A 241 6.46 -5.64 -12.82
C GLY A 241 5.23 -6.44 -13.27
N LEU A 242 5.42 -7.73 -13.54
CA LEU A 242 4.35 -8.61 -14.01
C LEU A 242 3.35 -8.96 -12.90
N TRP A 243 3.76 -8.90 -11.63
CA TRP A 243 2.86 -9.17 -10.50
C TRP A 243 1.86 -8.01 -10.30
N GLY A 244 2.28 -6.78 -10.61
CA GLY A 244 1.37 -5.62 -10.68
C GLY A 244 0.51 -5.53 -11.96
N GLU A 245 0.71 -6.40 -12.95
CA GLU A 245 -0.02 -6.34 -14.23
C GLU A 245 -1.40 -6.98 -14.09
N VAL A 246 -2.44 -6.15 -14.12
CA VAL A 246 -3.83 -6.61 -14.01
C VAL A 246 -4.45 -6.92 -15.37
N LYS A 247 -5.05 -8.11 -15.49
CA LYS A 247 -5.87 -8.51 -16.63
C LYS A 247 -7.34 -8.69 -16.23
N TYR A 248 -8.22 -8.18 -17.08
CA TYR A 248 -9.66 -8.22 -16.86
C TYR A 248 -10.33 -9.32 -17.69
N SER A 249 -11.34 -9.97 -17.09
CA SER A 249 -12.27 -10.86 -17.78
C SER A 249 -13.66 -10.75 -17.15
N ILE A 250 -14.71 -11.11 -17.90
CA ILE A 250 -16.09 -11.14 -17.42
C ILE A 250 -16.58 -12.58 -17.30
N TYR A 251 -17.45 -12.85 -16.33
CA TYR A 251 -18.09 -14.14 -16.17
C TYR A 251 -19.39 -14.00 -15.38
N GLY A 252 -20.29 -14.97 -15.56
CA GLY A 252 -21.61 -14.98 -14.93
C GLY A 252 -22.76 -15.00 -15.95
N THR A 253 -23.97 -15.25 -15.46
CA THR A 253 -25.19 -15.26 -16.26
C THR A 253 -25.54 -13.85 -16.71
N GLY A 254 -25.70 -13.61 -18.02
CA GLY A 254 -25.98 -12.27 -18.56
C GLY A 254 -24.74 -11.51 -19.06
N ALA A 255 -23.55 -12.12 -19.00
CA ALA A 255 -22.33 -11.61 -19.63
C ALA A 255 -22.29 -11.83 -21.16
N ASP A 256 -23.18 -12.66 -21.71
CA ASP A 256 -23.13 -13.15 -23.11
C ASP A 256 -23.25 -12.05 -24.18
N LEU A 257 -23.77 -10.87 -23.80
CA LEU A 257 -23.93 -9.71 -24.68
C LEU A 257 -22.80 -8.69 -24.52
N PHE A 258 -21.85 -8.92 -23.62
CA PHE A 258 -20.80 -7.96 -23.28
C PHE A 258 -19.42 -8.58 -23.47
N LEU A 259 -18.43 -7.72 -23.63
CA LEU A 259 -17.00 -8.05 -23.63
C LEU A 259 -16.28 -7.02 -22.77
N ILE A 260 -15.10 -7.39 -22.29
CA ILE A 260 -14.20 -6.47 -21.59
C ILE A 260 -12.84 -6.46 -22.27
N HIS A 261 -12.27 -5.28 -22.41
CA HIS A 261 -10.91 -5.16 -22.91
C HIS A 261 -9.91 -5.56 -21.80
N PRO A 262 -9.03 -6.55 -22.05
CA PRO A 262 -8.28 -7.23 -20.99
C PRO A 262 -7.27 -6.35 -20.26
N SER A 263 -6.81 -5.23 -20.84
CA SER A 263 -5.85 -4.33 -20.18
C SER A 263 -6.42 -2.97 -19.76
N THR A 264 -7.59 -2.57 -20.27
CA THR A 264 -8.14 -1.23 -19.98
C THR A 264 -9.38 -1.28 -19.10
N GLY A 265 -9.98 -2.47 -18.90
CA GLY A 265 -11.18 -2.62 -18.09
C GLY A 265 -12.43 -2.01 -18.74
N ILE A 266 -12.38 -1.60 -20.01
CA ILE A 266 -13.55 -1.08 -20.72
C ILE A 266 -14.47 -2.23 -21.09
N ILE A 267 -15.68 -2.20 -20.56
CA ILE A 267 -16.78 -3.09 -20.91
C ILE A 267 -17.54 -2.48 -22.09
N TYR A 268 -17.82 -3.28 -23.10
CA TYR A 268 -18.55 -2.89 -24.30
C TYR A 268 -19.50 -4.00 -24.76
N THR A 269 -20.53 -3.65 -25.52
CA THR A 269 -21.48 -4.64 -26.07
C THR A 269 -20.80 -5.48 -27.15
N GLN A 270 -21.22 -6.74 -27.31
CA GLN A 270 -20.74 -7.55 -28.41
C GLN A 270 -21.10 -6.91 -29.77
N PRO A 271 -20.27 -7.08 -30.82
CA PRO A 271 -20.52 -6.45 -32.11
C PRO A 271 -21.87 -6.81 -32.76
N TRP A 272 -22.43 -7.98 -32.40
CA TRP A 272 -23.72 -8.46 -32.86
C TRP A 272 -24.83 -8.32 -31.81
N ALA A 273 -24.53 -7.85 -30.60
CA ALA A 273 -25.53 -7.70 -29.55
C ALA A 273 -26.57 -6.67 -29.96
N VAL A 274 -27.83 -7.03 -29.75
CA VAL A 274 -28.99 -6.15 -29.84
C VAL A 274 -29.58 -6.10 -28.44
N LEU A 275 -29.62 -4.89 -27.87
CA LEU A 275 -30.27 -4.65 -26.59
C LEU A 275 -31.73 -4.28 -26.88
N ASP A 276 -32.60 -4.68 -25.98
CA ASP A 276 -34.06 -4.56 -26.11
C ASP A 276 -34.60 -4.45 -24.68
N ALA A 277 -35.12 -3.28 -24.32
CA ALA A 277 -35.60 -2.95 -23.00
C ALA A 277 -36.88 -3.71 -22.66
N GLU A 278 -37.72 -3.98 -23.67
CA GLU A 278 -38.98 -4.72 -23.58
C GLU A 278 -38.74 -6.20 -23.27
N VAL A 279 -37.64 -6.78 -23.77
CA VAL A 279 -37.23 -8.16 -23.51
C VAL A 279 -36.44 -8.28 -22.20
N ASN A 280 -35.37 -7.49 -22.03
CA ASN A 280 -34.59 -7.52 -20.80
C ASN A 280 -33.83 -6.20 -20.55
N SER A 281 -34.33 -5.42 -19.60
CA SER A 281 -33.73 -4.14 -19.21
C SER A 281 -32.58 -4.23 -18.20
N LYS A 282 -32.26 -5.41 -17.65
CA LYS A 282 -31.26 -5.53 -16.57
C LYS A 282 -30.29 -6.68 -16.79
N TYR A 283 -29.01 -6.37 -16.68
CA TYR A 283 -27.92 -7.36 -16.70
C TYR A 283 -27.08 -7.21 -15.44
N ASN A 284 -26.68 -8.36 -14.88
CA ASN A 284 -25.80 -8.43 -13.73
C ASN A 284 -24.78 -9.55 -13.92
N PHE A 285 -23.49 -9.22 -13.84
CA PHE A 285 -22.39 -10.18 -13.95
C PHE A 285 -21.17 -9.69 -13.18
N TYR A 286 -20.16 -10.54 -13.08
CA TYR A 286 -18.92 -10.22 -12.39
C TYR A 286 -17.79 -9.92 -13.37
N VAL A 287 -16.92 -9.00 -12.98
CA VAL A 287 -15.61 -8.80 -13.60
C VAL A 287 -14.55 -9.38 -12.68
N LYS A 288 -13.65 -10.18 -13.24
CA LYS A 288 -12.42 -10.66 -12.60
C LYS A 288 -11.27 -9.73 -12.97
N ALA A 289 -10.53 -9.25 -11.97
CA ALA A 289 -9.20 -8.67 -12.16
C ALA A 289 -8.19 -9.68 -11.62
N GLU A 290 -7.24 -10.10 -12.45
CA GLU A 290 -6.28 -11.17 -12.15
C GLU A 290 -4.86 -10.72 -12.50
N ASP A 291 -3.90 -11.02 -11.63
CA ASP A 291 -2.48 -10.81 -11.88
C ASP A 291 -1.89 -11.92 -12.78
N THR A 292 -0.57 -11.95 -12.96
CA THR A 292 0.08 -12.98 -13.78
C THR A 292 0.31 -14.33 -13.09
N ASP A 293 0.17 -14.41 -11.76
CA ASP A 293 0.31 -15.65 -10.97
C ASP A 293 -1.06 -16.29 -10.63
N GLY A 294 -2.15 -15.66 -11.08
CA GLY A 294 -3.50 -16.14 -10.94
C GLY A 294 -4.22 -15.68 -9.67
N LYS A 295 -3.64 -14.75 -8.89
CA LYS A 295 -4.37 -14.10 -7.79
C LYS A 295 -5.35 -13.08 -8.37
N TYR A 296 -6.53 -13.01 -7.75
CA TYR A 296 -7.62 -12.22 -8.33
C TYR A 296 -8.55 -11.63 -7.28
N SER A 297 -9.29 -10.61 -7.72
CA SER A 297 -10.49 -10.11 -7.07
C SER A 297 -11.64 -9.97 -8.06
N LEU A 298 -12.84 -9.74 -7.52
CA LEU A 298 -14.09 -9.69 -8.26
C LEU A 298 -14.84 -8.41 -7.92
N ALA A 299 -15.49 -7.82 -8.93
CA ALA A 299 -16.46 -6.73 -8.74
C ALA A 299 -17.73 -7.02 -9.52
N GLU A 300 -18.87 -6.61 -8.98
CA GLU A 300 -20.18 -6.81 -9.58
C GLU A 300 -20.54 -5.64 -10.52
N VAL A 301 -21.16 -5.92 -11.66
CA VAL A 301 -21.52 -4.91 -12.67
C VAL A 301 -23.01 -5.01 -12.96
N PHE A 302 -23.72 -3.90 -12.70
CA PHE A 302 -25.13 -3.74 -12.98
C PHE A 302 -25.32 -2.83 -14.21
N ILE A 303 -25.92 -3.38 -15.27
CA ILE A 303 -26.25 -2.61 -16.47
C ILE A 303 -27.76 -2.50 -16.55
N THR A 304 -28.25 -1.27 -16.70
CA THR A 304 -29.65 -0.99 -17.03
C THR A 304 -29.74 -0.55 -18.48
N VAL A 305 -30.51 -1.27 -19.29
CA VAL A 305 -30.88 -0.83 -20.64
C VAL A 305 -31.95 0.23 -20.51
N LEU A 306 -31.79 1.36 -21.20
CA LEU A 306 -32.75 2.45 -21.23
C LEU A 306 -33.66 2.27 -22.43
N ASP A 307 -34.96 2.31 -22.15
CA ASP A 307 -36.02 2.38 -23.13
C ASP A 307 -35.87 3.62 -24.02
N VAL A 308 -35.96 3.39 -25.33
CA VAL A 308 -36.04 4.37 -26.40
C VAL A 308 -37.31 4.10 -27.18
N ASN A 309 -38.15 5.14 -27.32
CA ASN A 309 -39.35 5.10 -28.16
C ASN A 309 -39.01 4.59 -29.57
N ASP A 310 -39.30 3.32 -29.83
CA ASP A 310 -39.04 2.64 -31.10
C ASP A 310 -40.20 1.73 -31.54
N HIS A 311 -41.16 1.50 -30.65
CA HIS A 311 -42.50 1.04 -30.97
C HIS A 311 -43.42 2.23 -31.26
N SER A 312 -44.53 1.95 -31.93
CA SER A 312 -45.56 2.95 -32.21
C SER A 312 -46.89 2.43 -31.67
N PRO A 313 -47.84 3.29 -31.26
CA PRO A 313 -49.10 2.81 -30.71
C PRO A 313 -49.85 2.00 -31.76
N GLU A 314 -50.32 0.80 -31.44
CA GLU A 314 -51.06 -0.05 -32.37
C GLU A 314 -52.50 -0.28 -31.91
N PHE A 315 -53.46 -0.05 -32.80
CA PHE A 315 -54.84 -0.47 -32.59
C PHE A 315 -54.99 -1.96 -32.95
N ASN A 316 -55.81 -2.70 -32.21
CA ASN A 316 -56.10 -4.11 -32.52
C ASN A 316 -56.64 -4.33 -33.95
N GLU A 317 -57.43 -3.38 -34.46
CA GLU A 317 -58.00 -3.42 -35.81
C GLU A 317 -57.99 -2.01 -36.43
N ASN A 318 -57.65 -1.93 -37.72
CA ASN A 318 -57.64 -0.68 -38.50
C ASN A 318 -59.04 -0.09 -38.70
N ILE A 319 -60.07 -0.94 -38.72
CA ILE A 319 -61.48 -0.55 -38.80
C ILE A 319 -62.21 -1.28 -37.67
N GLN A 320 -62.81 -0.52 -36.76
CA GLN A 320 -63.60 -1.06 -35.67
C GLN A 320 -65.06 -0.65 -35.86
N GLU A 321 -65.98 -1.55 -35.53
CA GLU A 321 -67.42 -1.26 -35.53
C GLU A 321 -67.94 -1.33 -34.10
N LYS A 322 -68.57 -0.25 -33.63
CA LYS A 322 -69.12 -0.16 -32.27
C LYS A 322 -70.54 0.40 -32.29
N THR A 323 -71.35 -0.03 -31.35
CA THR A 323 -72.66 0.56 -31.09
C THR A 323 -72.52 1.59 -29.96
N MET A 324 -73.01 2.81 -30.18
CA MET A 324 -73.05 3.87 -29.18
C MET A 324 -74.49 4.14 -28.76
N ILE A 325 -74.77 4.05 -27.47
CA ILE A 325 -76.04 4.45 -26.88
C ILE A 325 -75.98 5.95 -26.57
N ILE A 326 -77.00 6.72 -26.91
CA ILE A 326 -77.04 8.16 -26.64
C ILE A 326 -76.79 8.43 -25.15
N GLY A 327 -75.81 9.29 -24.86
CA GLY A 327 -75.39 9.62 -23.49
C GLY A 327 -74.35 8.68 -22.89
N SER A 328 -73.98 7.59 -23.58
CA SER A 328 -72.92 6.66 -23.15
C SER A 328 -71.71 6.75 -24.08
N PRO A 329 -70.48 6.90 -23.55
CA PRO A 329 -69.28 6.94 -24.38
C PRO A 329 -68.92 5.55 -24.93
N VAL A 330 -68.18 5.52 -26.03
CA VAL A 330 -67.50 4.32 -26.54
C VAL A 330 -65.99 4.53 -26.45
N LYS A 331 -65.24 3.50 -26.04
CA LYS A 331 -63.78 3.57 -25.93
C LYS A 331 -63.11 3.04 -27.21
N ILE A 332 -62.07 3.70 -27.68
CA ILE A 332 -61.08 3.13 -28.61
C ILE A 332 -59.73 3.04 -27.89
N GLU A 333 -58.96 2.00 -28.19
CA GLU A 333 -57.72 1.70 -27.48
C GLU A 333 -56.64 1.24 -28.46
N ALA A 334 -55.46 1.85 -28.33
CA ALA A 334 -54.21 1.44 -28.91
C ALA A 334 -53.23 1.08 -27.79
N ILE A 335 -52.33 0.15 -28.06
CA ILE A 335 -51.30 -0.31 -27.13
C ILE A 335 -49.96 0.06 -27.75
N ASP A 336 -49.11 0.71 -26.97
CA ASP A 336 -47.71 0.90 -27.31
C ASP A 336 -46.87 -0.13 -26.54
N GLN A 337 -45.88 -0.71 -27.21
CA GLN A 337 -45.10 -1.84 -26.69
C GLN A 337 -43.82 -1.42 -25.95
N ASP A 338 -43.43 -0.15 -26.01
CA ASP A 338 -42.25 0.34 -25.29
C ASP A 338 -42.32 0.04 -23.78
N ALA A 339 -41.16 -0.17 -23.15
CA ALA A 339 -41.08 -0.73 -21.80
C ALA A 339 -41.49 0.25 -20.69
N GLU A 340 -41.22 1.54 -20.85
CA GLU A 340 -41.33 2.55 -19.79
C GLU A 340 -42.09 3.82 -20.22
N GLU A 341 -42.63 4.53 -19.23
CA GLU A 341 -43.18 5.87 -19.46
C GLU A 341 -42.04 6.86 -19.73
N PRO A 342 -42.20 7.83 -20.65
CA PRO A 342 -43.44 8.19 -21.32
C PRO A 342 -43.66 7.51 -22.69
N ASN A 343 -42.75 6.65 -23.13
CA ASN A 343 -42.74 6.09 -24.49
C ASN A 343 -44.01 5.26 -24.73
N ASN A 344 -44.43 4.48 -23.75
CA ASN A 344 -45.66 3.69 -23.85
C ASN A 344 -46.98 4.40 -23.49
N ILE A 345 -46.96 5.73 -23.29
CA ILE A 345 -48.18 6.50 -22.97
C ILE A 345 -48.83 7.04 -24.24
N VAL A 346 -50.06 6.60 -24.50
CA VAL A 346 -50.82 6.93 -25.70
C VAL A 346 -51.85 8.05 -25.45
N ASP A 347 -51.79 9.08 -26.27
CA ASP A 347 -52.77 10.16 -26.37
C ASP A 347 -53.64 10.02 -27.63
N TYR A 348 -54.94 10.25 -27.48
CA TYR A 348 -55.94 10.12 -28.55
C TYR A 348 -56.46 11.47 -29.06
N SER A 349 -56.69 11.57 -30.37
CA SER A 349 -57.33 12.74 -30.97
C SER A 349 -58.19 12.38 -32.18
N ILE A 350 -59.25 13.15 -32.45
CA ILE A 350 -60.08 12.98 -33.65
C ILE A 350 -59.45 13.76 -34.80
N MET A 351 -59.07 13.06 -35.86
CA MET A 351 -58.54 13.68 -37.09
C MET A 351 -59.65 14.08 -38.05
N GLN A 352 -60.64 13.22 -38.21
CA GLN A 352 -61.76 13.44 -39.10
C GLN A 352 -63.01 12.73 -38.56
N ALA A 353 -64.17 13.32 -38.77
CA ALA A 353 -65.45 12.67 -38.53
C ALA A 353 -66.41 12.98 -39.68
N ASP A 354 -67.22 12.00 -40.06
CA ASP A 354 -68.37 12.18 -40.94
C ASP A 354 -69.63 11.63 -40.25
N PRO A 355 -70.56 12.49 -39.80
CA PRO A 355 -70.57 13.96 -39.94
C PRO A 355 -69.50 14.69 -39.10
N ALA A 356 -69.05 15.86 -39.58
CA ALA A 356 -68.02 16.64 -38.89
C ALA A 356 -68.54 17.29 -37.59
N ASN A 357 -67.64 17.46 -36.60
CA ASN A 357 -67.89 18.19 -35.35
C ASN A 357 -69.02 17.60 -34.47
N VAL A 358 -69.26 16.30 -34.53
CA VAL A 358 -70.32 15.62 -33.75
C VAL A 358 -69.83 14.81 -32.55
N PHE A 359 -68.51 14.56 -32.46
CA PHE A 359 -67.88 13.81 -31.38
C PHE A 359 -66.87 14.67 -30.61
N ASP A 360 -66.69 14.37 -29.32
CA ASP A 360 -65.54 14.75 -28.50
C ASP A 360 -64.81 13.47 -28.07
N ILE A 361 -63.49 13.52 -27.94
CA ILE A 361 -62.66 12.41 -27.43
C ILE A 361 -61.88 12.87 -26.20
N ASP A 362 -61.80 12.01 -25.18
CA ASP A 362 -60.89 12.20 -24.07
C ASP A 362 -59.47 11.75 -24.46
N GLN A 363 -58.51 12.66 -24.32
CA GLN A 363 -57.14 12.48 -24.80
C GLN A 363 -56.43 11.30 -24.13
N SER A 364 -56.67 11.04 -22.84
CA SER A 364 -55.94 10.02 -22.09
C SER A 364 -56.61 8.64 -22.09
N THR A 365 -57.94 8.60 -22.21
CA THR A 365 -58.70 7.35 -22.07
C THR A 365 -59.20 6.80 -23.40
N GLY A 366 -59.23 7.61 -24.46
CA GLY A 366 -59.80 7.23 -25.75
C GLY A 366 -61.33 7.12 -25.72
N GLU A 367 -62.00 7.66 -24.69
CA GLU A 367 -63.46 7.71 -24.62
C GLU A 367 -64.02 8.74 -25.60
N ILE A 368 -64.85 8.28 -26.53
CA ILE A 368 -65.54 9.07 -27.54
C ILE A 368 -66.99 9.24 -27.11
N LYS A 369 -67.46 10.49 -27.06
CA LYS A 369 -68.84 10.84 -26.73
C LYS A 369 -69.44 11.75 -27.80
N LEU A 370 -70.76 11.70 -27.92
CA LEU A 370 -71.49 12.69 -28.70
C LEU A 370 -71.35 14.07 -28.06
N LYS A 371 -71.30 15.12 -28.90
CA LYS A 371 -71.38 16.49 -28.40
C LYS A 371 -72.70 16.72 -27.67
N SER A 372 -72.67 17.58 -26.66
CA SER A 372 -73.77 17.81 -25.72
C SER A 372 -75.10 18.28 -26.35
N TYR A 373 -75.10 18.72 -27.61
CA TYR A 373 -76.32 19.07 -28.34
C TYR A 373 -77.02 17.88 -29.00
N ILE A 374 -76.35 16.72 -29.15
CA ILE A 374 -76.91 15.50 -29.75
C ILE A 374 -77.50 14.64 -28.63
N ARG A 375 -78.82 14.78 -28.42
CA ARG A 375 -79.52 14.21 -27.26
C ARG A 375 -80.67 13.26 -27.61
N SER A 376 -80.93 13.05 -28.90
CA SER A 376 -82.04 12.22 -29.41
C SER A 376 -81.75 11.75 -30.84
N LEU A 377 -82.42 10.67 -31.25
CA LEU A 377 -82.33 10.16 -32.62
C LEU A 377 -82.83 11.17 -33.67
N ASP A 378 -83.78 12.05 -33.35
CA ASP A 378 -84.26 13.09 -34.27
C ASP A 378 -83.13 14.03 -34.73
N ILE A 379 -82.23 14.39 -33.82
CA ILE A 379 -81.06 15.22 -34.13
C ILE A 379 -80.08 14.45 -35.02
N ILE A 380 -79.87 13.18 -34.72
CA ILE A 380 -79.00 12.29 -35.51
C ILE A 380 -79.55 12.16 -36.94
N HIS A 381 -80.84 11.87 -37.11
CA HIS A 381 -81.47 11.76 -38.43
C HIS A 381 -81.40 13.06 -39.25
N ASN A 382 -81.42 14.22 -38.61
CA ASN A 382 -81.31 15.51 -39.29
C ASN A 382 -79.86 15.81 -39.77
N ILE A 383 -78.86 15.32 -39.04
CA ILE A 383 -77.44 15.50 -39.39
C ILE A 383 -76.98 14.41 -40.38
N THR A 384 -77.53 13.19 -40.26
CA THR A 384 -77.13 12.03 -41.07
C THR A 384 -77.65 12.18 -42.50
N LYS A 385 -76.75 12.06 -43.48
CA LYS A 385 -77.11 12.12 -44.91
C LYS A 385 -77.71 10.81 -45.44
N ASN A 386 -77.37 9.69 -44.82
CA ASN A 386 -77.83 8.35 -45.17
C ASN A 386 -78.91 7.87 -44.18
N LYS A 387 -79.71 6.87 -44.56
CA LYS A 387 -80.75 6.30 -43.67
C LYS A 387 -80.17 5.45 -42.53
N ASP A 388 -78.95 4.97 -42.68
CA ASP A 388 -78.27 4.16 -41.68
C ASP A 388 -77.49 5.10 -40.76
N CYS A 389 -77.79 5.12 -39.46
CA CYS A 389 -77.19 6.01 -38.45
C CYS A 389 -75.74 5.63 -38.09
N ILE A 390 -74.98 5.15 -39.07
CA ILE A 390 -73.59 4.73 -38.93
C ILE A 390 -72.71 5.91 -39.30
N TRP A 391 -72.07 6.51 -38.30
CA TRP A 391 -71.12 7.60 -38.49
C TRP A 391 -69.70 7.06 -38.44
N SER A 392 -68.78 7.74 -39.12
CA SER A 392 -67.37 7.34 -39.14
C SER A 392 -66.51 8.38 -38.45
N VAL A 393 -65.55 7.93 -37.64
CA VAL A 393 -64.56 8.79 -37.01
C VAL A 393 -63.17 8.19 -37.19
N VAL A 394 -62.24 9.00 -37.69
CA VAL A 394 -60.82 8.66 -37.81
C VAL A 394 -60.12 9.18 -36.56
N VAL A 395 -59.62 8.26 -35.75
CA VAL A 395 -58.92 8.55 -34.50
C VAL A 395 -57.44 8.32 -34.69
N GLN A 396 -56.62 9.26 -34.22
CA GLN A 396 -55.17 9.11 -34.09
C GLN A 396 -54.84 8.70 -32.66
N ALA A 397 -54.02 7.66 -32.51
CA ALA A 397 -53.27 7.36 -31.29
C ALA A 397 -51.84 7.85 -31.49
N LYS A 398 -51.29 8.57 -30.52
CA LYS A 398 -49.95 9.14 -30.58
C LYS A 398 -49.25 8.93 -29.24
N ASP A 399 -48.05 8.40 -29.25
CA ASP A 399 -47.26 8.24 -28.04
C ASP A 399 -46.72 9.59 -27.51
N ARG A 400 -46.16 9.57 -26.30
CA ARG A 400 -45.50 10.72 -25.67
C ARG A 400 -43.97 10.63 -25.74
N GLY A 401 -43.42 9.65 -26.45
CA GLY A 401 -41.99 9.48 -26.61
C GLY A 401 -41.34 10.50 -27.55
N SER A 402 -40.04 10.35 -27.76
CA SER A 402 -39.25 11.26 -28.60
C SER A 402 -38.20 10.50 -29.41
N PRO A 403 -38.32 10.45 -30.76
CA PRO A 403 -39.37 11.05 -31.58
C PRO A 403 -40.73 10.40 -31.34
N SER A 404 -41.81 11.19 -31.36
CA SER A 404 -43.15 10.64 -31.14
C SER A 404 -43.69 9.94 -32.39
N PHE A 405 -44.27 8.75 -32.25
CA PHE A 405 -44.97 8.02 -33.30
C PHE A 405 -46.49 8.08 -33.12
N SER A 406 -47.19 7.78 -34.21
CA SER A 406 -48.65 7.79 -34.21
C SER A 406 -49.22 6.87 -35.26
N THR A 407 -50.37 6.28 -34.97
CA THR A 407 -51.18 5.49 -35.91
C THR A 407 -52.61 5.99 -35.93
N THR A 408 -53.37 5.57 -36.94
CA THR A 408 -54.77 5.97 -37.09
C THR A 408 -55.66 4.76 -37.33
N ALA A 409 -56.85 4.76 -36.74
CA ALA A 409 -57.91 3.77 -37.00
C ALA A 409 -59.24 4.46 -37.36
N VAL A 410 -60.06 3.74 -38.12
CA VAL A 410 -61.43 4.18 -38.45
C VAL A 410 -62.41 3.46 -37.54
N LEU A 411 -63.17 4.23 -36.76
CA LEU A 411 -64.26 3.71 -35.96
C LEU A 411 -65.58 4.03 -36.63
N LYS A 412 -66.33 2.99 -37.02
CA LYS A 412 -67.73 3.12 -37.45
C LYS A 412 -68.63 2.95 -36.23
N ILE A 413 -69.45 3.95 -35.97
CA ILE A 413 -70.30 4.03 -34.80
C ILE A 413 -71.76 3.95 -35.25
N ASP A 414 -72.43 2.85 -34.92
CA ASP A 414 -73.88 2.71 -35.04
C ASP A 414 -74.54 3.34 -33.82
N ILE A 415 -75.28 4.44 -34.02
CA ILE A 415 -75.84 5.21 -32.90
C ILE A 415 -77.28 4.78 -32.62
N THR A 416 -77.54 4.43 -31.37
CA THR A 416 -78.81 3.88 -30.87
C THR A 416 -79.28 4.63 -29.62
N GLU A 417 -80.56 4.50 -29.30
CA GLU A 417 -81.20 5.19 -28.16
C GLU A 417 -80.89 4.58 -26.80
#